data_AF-A0A952KF40-F1
#
_entry.id   AF-A0A952KF40-F1
#
_cell.length_a   1.000
_cell.length_b   1.000
_cell.length_c   1.000
_cell.angle_alpha   90.00
_cell.angle_beta   90.00
_cell.angle_gamma   90.00
#
_symmetry.space_group_name_H-M   'P 1'
#
loop_
_entity.id
_entity.type
_entity.pdbx_description
1 polymer ?
#
loop_
_entity_poly.entity_id
_entity_poly.type
_entity_poly.pdbx_seq_one_letter_code
_entity_poly.pdbx_strand_id
1 'polypeptide(L)'
;MTAAGRAGGDVIVVEELALLRDRIRESRAVACGMVHESVPRDAAGQPLAHAVEPDSYARPALCPAGRRDTQLACSHSTARLPLRRAIEALHAPDELLAEWMRLDTALGTLDHRRYAAETRLADAVREGSGPMAEEERSIAALVREHRDLARGLDALRDRILAAIDRVLVS
;
A
#
# COMPACT_ATOMS: atom_id res chain seq x y z
N MET A 1 27.89 40.95 -0.18
CA MET A 1 27.10 39.86 0.42
C MET A 1 26.56 39.00 -0.71
N THR A 2 26.89 37.72 -0.66
CA THR A 2 27.14 36.81 -1.79
C THR A 2 25.89 36.04 -2.22
N ALA A 3 25.49 36.19 -3.50
CA ALA A 3 24.47 35.40 -4.18
C ALA A 3 25.07 34.16 -4.86
N ALA A 4 25.83 33.35 -4.11
CA ALA A 4 26.56 32.20 -4.66
C ALA A 4 26.07 30.82 -4.15
N GLY A 5 24.96 30.77 -3.40
CA GLY A 5 24.49 29.53 -2.74
C GLY A 5 23.31 28.81 -3.39
N ARG A 6 22.65 29.38 -4.42
CA ARG A 6 21.42 28.79 -4.99
C ARG A 6 21.65 27.77 -6.11
N ALA A 7 22.62 28.03 -6.99
CA ALA A 7 22.85 27.20 -8.17
C ALA A 7 23.23 25.73 -7.85
N GLY A 8 23.91 25.48 -6.72
CA GLY A 8 24.29 24.12 -6.32
C GLY A 8 23.15 23.31 -5.69
N GLY A 9 22.19 23.97 -5.03
CA GLY A 9 21.03 23.30 -4.43
C GLY A 9 20.00 22.89 -5.47
N ASP A 10 19.76 23.77 -6.46
CA ASP A 10 18.74 23.53 -7.49
C ASP A 10 19.14 22.38 -8.43
N VAL A 11 20.44 22.24 -8.77
CA VAL A 11 20.95 21.13 -9.61
C VAL A 11 20.77 19.78 -8.93
N ILE A 12 21.06 19.68 -7.62
CA ILE A 12 20.93 18.43 -6.85
C ILE A 12 19.46 17.99 -6.80
N VAL A 13 18.52 18.93 -6.63
CA VAL A 13 17.08 18.64 -6.60
C VAL A 13 16.58 18.16 -7.96
N VAL A 14 17.04 18.74 -9.07
CA VAL A 14 16.65 18.32 -10.43
C VAL A 14 17.11 16.90 -10.74
N GLU A 15 18.36 16.56 -10.42
CA GLU A 15 18.89 15.19 -10.61
C GLU A 15 18.14 14.17 -9.75
N GLU A 16 17.86 14.50 -8.48
CA GLU A 16 17.06 13.65 -7.59
C GLU A 16 15.65 13.43 -8.15
N LEU A 17 14.97 14.49 -8.59
CA LEU A 17 13.63 14.40 -9.16
C LEU A 17 13.60 13.56 -10.44
N ALA A 18 14.63 13.63 -11.29
CA ALA A 18 14.73 12.78 -12.48
C ALA A 18 14.83 11.28 -12.11
N LEU A 19 15.67 10.94 -11.12
CA LEU A 19 15.80 9.56 -10.63
C LEU A 19 14.51 9.06 -9.96
N LEU A 20 13.88 9.89 -9.14
CA LEU A 20 12.61 9.56 -8.48
C LEU A 20 11.50 9.34 -9.51
N ARG A 21 11.41 10.19 -10.54
CA ARG A 21 10.43 10.06 -11.61
C ARG A 21 10.49 8.68 -12.27
N ASP A 22 11.68 8.23 -12.64
CA ASP A 22 11.84 6.97 -13.35
C ASP A 22 11.42 5.79 -12.45
N ARG A 23 11.79 5.82 -11.16
CA ARG A 23 11.32 4.83 -10.18
C ARG A 23 9.80 4.86 -9.95
N ILE A 24 9.21 6.05 -9.90
CA ILE A 24 7.76 6.22 -9.71
C ILE A 24 7.01 5.71 -10.95
N ARG A 25 7.53 5.89 -12.17
CA ARG A 25 6.92 5.37 -13.41
C ARG A 25 6.83 3.84 -13.44
N GLU A 26 7.77 3.15 -12.79
CA GLU A 26 7.74 1.69 -12.67
C GLU A 26 6.68 1.20 -11.66
N SER A 27 6.21 2.09 -10.78
CA SER A 27 5.26 1.73 -9.73
C SER A 27 3.81 1.67 -10.21
N ARG A 28 3.03 0.73 -9.66
CA ARG A 28 1.61 0.52 -9.99
C ARG A 28 0.79 0.22 -8.75
N ALA A 29 -0.44 0.72 -8.68
CA ALA A 29 -1.39 0.38 -7.62
C ALA A 29 -2.36 -0.72 -8.09
N VAL A 30 -1.94 -1.98 -7.99
CA VAL A 30 -2.82 -3.14 -8.28
C VAL A 30 -3.36 -3.71 -6.99
N ALA A 31 -4.69 -3.68 -6.83
CA ALA A 31 -5.36 -4.24 -5.68
C ALA A 31 -5.31 -5.78 -5.69
N CYS A 32 -4.52 -6.37 -4.78
CA CYS A 32 -4.49 -7.82 -4.54
C CYS A 32 -5.63 -8.34 -3.64
N GLY A 33 -6.47 -7.45 -3.09
CA GLY A 33 -7.49 -7.83 -2.10
C GLY A 33 -6.92 -8.23 -0.74
N MET A 34 -5.67 -7.86 -0.46
CA MET A 34 -4.94 -8.21 0.77
C MET A 34 -4.94 -9.73 1.02
N VAL A 35 -4.65 -10.50 -0.03
CA VAL A 35 -4.64 -11.97 0.04
C VAL A 35 -3.65 -12.51 1.08
N HIS A 36 -2.58 -11.79 1.40
CA HIS A 36 -1.63 -12.19 2.45
C HIS A 36 -2.22 -12.12 3.88
N GLU A 37 -3.42 -11.55 4.02
CA GLU A 37 -4.20 -11.54 5.27
C GLU A 37 -5.26 -12.66 5.33
N SER A 38 -5.46 -13.44 4.27
CA SER A 38 -6.46 -14.52 4.27
C SER A 38 -6.03 -15.71 5.13
N VAL A 39 -7.00 -16.39 5.76
CA VAL A 39 -6.76 -17.67 6.43
C VAL A 39 -7.09 -18.82 5.45
N PRO A 40 -6.11 -19.62 5.01
CA PRO A 40 -6.34 -20.74 4.12
C PRO A 40 -7.13 -21.84 4.84
N ARG A 41 -7.91 -22.59 4.07
CA ARG A 41 -8.73 -23.71 4.55
C ARG A 41 -8.25 -25.04 3.97
N ASP A 42 -8.47 -26.12 4.71
CA ASP A 42 -8.21 -27.48 4.24
C ASP A 42 -9.33 -28.02 3.33
N ALA A 43 -9.21 -29.29 2.92
CA ALA A 43 -10.20 -29.96 2.08
C ALA A 43 -11.57 -30.17 2.77
N ALA A 44 -11.62 -30.15 4.11
CA ALA A 44 -12.84 -30.20 4.89
C ALA A 44 -13.44 -28.81 5.14
N GLY A 45 -12.80 -27.75 4.63
CA GLY A 45 -13.22 -26.37 4.83
C GLY A 45 -12.84 -25.79 6.19
N GLN A 46 -11.99 -26.46 6.97
CA GLN A 46 -11.51 -25.99 8.26
C GLN A 46 -10.32 -25.03 8.09
N PRO A 47 -10.21 -23.98 8.92
CA PRO A 47 -9.06 -23.07 8.86
C PRO A 47 -7.78 -23.79 9.26
N LEU A 48 -6.69 -23.52 8.55
CA LEU A 48 -5.39 -24.09 8.84
C LEU A 48 -4.72 -23.37 10.02
N ALA A 49 -4.23 -24.14 10.99
CA ALA A 49 -3.43 -23.61 12.11
C ALA A 49 -2.01 -23.23 11.66
N HIS A 50 -1.40 -22.26 12.33
CA HIS A 50 -0.03 -21.87 12.07
C HIS A 50 0.95 -22.96 12.55
N ALA A 51 1.94 -23.31 11.71
CA ALA A 51 2.81 -24.46 11.95
C ALA A 51 3.68 -24.35 13.22
N VAL A 52 4.00 -23.12 13.65
CA VAL A 52 4.86 -22.83 14.81
C VAL A 52 4.06 -22.30 16.00
N GLU A 53 2.88 -21.72 15.76
CA GLU A 53 2.05 -21.08 16.78
C GLU A 53 0.64 -21.69 16.70
N PRO A 54 0.41 -22.87 17.30
CA PRO A 54 -0.81 -23.66 17.07
C PRO A 54 -2.11 -22.94 17.46
N ASP A 55 -2.02 -21.93 18.33
CA ASP A 55 -3.16 -21.10 18.76
C ASP A 55 -3.51 -19.98 17.76
N SER A 56 -2.76 -19.86 16.66
CA SER A 56 -2.94 -18.88 15.59
C SER A 56 -3.25 -19.56 14.25
N TYR A 57 -3.70 -18.78 13.27
CA TYR A 57 -4.01 -19.26 11.92
C TYR A 57 -2.83 -19.11 10.96
N ALA A 58 -2.69 -20.06 10.04
CA ALA A 58 -1.75 -19.94 8.94
C ALA A 58 -2.12 -18.74 8.05
N ARG A 59 -1.10 -18.17 7.40
CA ARG A 59 -1.26 -17.08 6.45
C ARG A 59 -0.40 -17.31 5.21
N PRO A 60 -0.82 -16.84 4.03
CA PRO A 60 0.06 -16.80 2.88
C PRO A 60 1.29 -15.94 3.16
N ALA A 61 2.42 -16.35 2.60
CA ALA A 61 3.63 -15.53 2.63
C ALA A 61 3.38 -14.18 1.95
N LEU A 62 4.12 -13.16 2.41
CA LEU A 62 4.11 -11.85 1.75
C LEU A 62 4.55 -11.97 0.28
N CYS A 63 4.06 -11.05 -0.55
CA CYS A 63 4.47 -10.95 -1.95
C CYS A 63 6.01 -10.91 -2.09
N PRO A 64 6.61 -11.50 -3.14
CA PRO A 64 8.06 -11.42 -3.38
C PRO A 64 8.56 -9.98 -3.42
N ALA A 65 9.81 -9.75 -2.99
CA ALA A 65 10.42 -8.42 -2.88
C ALA A 65 10.25 -7.58 -4.17
N GLY A 66 10.62 -8.11 -5.33
CA GLY A 66 10.49 -7.38 -6.60
C GLY A 66 9.07 -6.95 -6.97
N ARG A 67 8.03 -7.65 -6.49
CA ARG A 67 6.64 -7.19 -6.62
C ARG A 67 6.33 -6.08 -5.60
N ARG A 68 6.81 -6.21 -4.36
CA ARG A 68 6.62 -5.19 -3.31
C ARG A 68 7.34 -3.88 -3.64
N ASP A 69 8.44 -3.93 -4.36
CA ASP A 69 9.24 -2.74 -4.71
C ASP A 69 8.56 -1.85 -5.77
N THR A 70 7.54 -2.37 -6.47
CA THR A 70 6.77 -1.62 -7.48
C THR A 70 5.28 -1.50 -7.16
N GLN A 71 4.76 -2.24 -6.18
CA GLN A 71 3.33 -2.27 -5.86
C GLN A 71 2.94 -1.17 -4.85
N LEU A 72 2.21 -0.14 -5.27
CA LEU A 72 1.78 0.94 -4.36
C LEU A 72 0.68 0.51 -3.38
N ALA A 73 -0.22 -0.38 -3.78
CA ALA A 73 -1.43 -0.74 -3.03
C ALA A 73 -1.21 -1.85 -1.99
N CYS A 74 -0.08 -1.88 -1.29
CA CYS A 74 0.22 -2.92 -0.29
C CYS A 74 0.91 -2.32 0.93
N SER A 75 0.36 -2.45 2.14
CA SER A 75 0.97 -1.95 3.40
C SER A 75 2.46 -2.28 3.52
N HIS A 76 2.87 -3.48 3.11
CA HIS A 76 4.24 -3.99 3.15
C HIS A 76 5.18 -3.54 2.01
N SER A 77 4.71 -2.62 1.15
CA SER A 77 5.49 -2.13 0.01
C SER A 77 6.43 -0.99 0.36
N THR A 78 7.61 -1.02 -0.25
CA THR A 78 8.61 0.05 -0.24
C THR A 78 8.40 1.05 -1.39
N ALA A 79 7.55 0.72 -2.37
CA ALA A 79 7.29 1.51 -3.58
C ALA A 79 6.69 2.90 -3.28
N ARG A 80 6.13 3.10 -2.08
CA ARG A 80 5.60 4.40 -1.64
C ARG A 80 6.67 5.37 -1.12
N LEU A 81 7.87 4.89 -0.79
CA LEU A 81 8.96 5.75 -0.32
C LEU A 81 9.43 6.74 -1.39
N PRO A 82 9.64 6.34 -2.67
CA PRO A 82 9.92 7.29 -3.74
C PRO A 82 8.85 8.38 -3.91
N LEU A 83 7.55 8.04 -3.74
CA LEU A 83 6.47 9.03 -3.85
C LEU A 83 6.61 10.10 -2.77
N ARG A 84 6.80 9.69 -1.51
CA ARG A 84 7.02 10.62 -0.39
C ARG A 84 8.23 11.53 -0.63
N ARG A 85 9.36 10.95 -1.03
CA ARG A 85 10.59 11.72 -1.32
C ARG A 85 10.38 12.72 -2.45
N ALA A 86 9.64 12.34 -3.50
CA ALA A 86 9.32 13.27 -4.57
C ALA A 86 8.44 14.44 -4.10
N ILE A 87 7.43 14.18 -3.25
CA ILE A 87 6.61 15.24 -2.65
C ILE A 87 7.49 16.20 -1.84
N GLU A 88 8.41 15.67 -1.02
CA GLU A 88 9.35 16.45 -0.22
C GLU A 88 10.29 17.28 -1.11
N ALA A 89 10.91 16.68 -2.14
CA ALA A 89 11.84 17.36 -3.05
C ALA A 89 11.16 18.42 -3.93
N LEU A 90 9.91 18.19 -4.33
CA LEU A 90 9.10 19.18 -5.06
C LEU A 90 8.75 20.41 -4.21
N HIS A 91 8.98 20.37 -2.89
CA HIS A 91 8.36 21.30 -1.95
C HIS A 91 6.85 21.43 -2.24
N ALA A 92 6.23 20.30 -2.56
CA ALA A 92 4.89 20.24 -3.10
C ALA A 92 3.87 20.84 -2.12
N PRO A 93 2.72 21.33 -2.62
CA PRO A 93 1.66 21.84 -1.77
C PRO A 93 1.27 20.82 -0.69
N ASP A 94 0.90 21.33 0.50
CA ASP A 94 0.46 20.52 1.64
C ASP A 94 -0.62 19.48 1.28
N GLU A 95 -1.39 19.73 0.22
CA GLU A 95 -2.40 18.81 -0.32
C GLU A 95 -1.84 17.45 -0.76
N LEU A 96 -0.74 17.41 -1.53
CA LEU A 96 -0.19 16.14 -2.03
C LEU A 96 0.37 15.29 -0.87
N LEU A 97 1.01 15.96 0.10
CA LEU A 97 1.53 15.29 1.29
C LEU A 97 0.39 14.77 2.18
N ALA A 98 -0.62 15.59 2.44
CA ALA A 98 -1.79 15.21 3.24
C ALA A 98 -2.53 14.03 2.60
N GLU A 99 -2.70 14.04 1.28
CA GLU A 99 -3.33 12.94 0.58
C GLU A 99 -2.51 11.65 0.62
N TRP A 100 -1.18 11.74 0.42
CA TRP A 100 -0.27 10.61 0.58
C TRP A 100 -0.38 9.99 1.98
N MET A 101 -0.29 10.81 3.04
CA MET A 101 -0.37 10.35 4.43
C MET A 101 -1.69 9.65 4.72
N ARG A 102 -2.80 10.22 4.22
CA ARG A 102 -4.14 9.65 4.37
C ARG A 102 -4.24 8.27 3.72
N LEU A 103 -3.77 8.14 2.47
CA LEU A 103 -3.82 6.87 1.72
C LEU A 103 -2.91 5.80 2.35
N ASP A 104 -1.71 6.16 2.78
CA ASP A 104 -0.76 5.25 3.44
C ASP A 104 -1.32 4.72 4.77
N THR A 105 -1.84 5.63 5.60
CA THR A 105 -2.49 5.26 6.87
C THR A 105 -3.72 4.39 6.67
N ALA A 106 -4.54 4.71 5.67
CA ALA A 106 -5.73 3.93 5.35
C ALA A 106 -5.37 2.50 4.93
N LEU A 107 -4.31 2.30 4.13
CA LEU A 107 -3.86 0.97 3.74
C LEU A 107 -3.37 0.14 4.91
N GLY A 108 -2.53 0.71 5.78
CA GLY A 108 -2.06 0.01 6.99
C GLY A 108 -3.22 -0.40 7.90
N THR A 109 -4.19 0.49 8.08
CA THR A 109 -5.41 0.22 8.86
C THR A 109 -6.26 -0.88 8.22
N LEU A 110 -6.38 -0.86 6.89
CA LEU A 110 -7.19 -1.84 6.16
C LEU A 110 -6.62 -3.25 6.26
N ASP A 111 -5.29 -3.38 6.21
CA ASP A 111 -4.56 -4.64 6.34
C ASP A 111 -4.86 -5.32 7.69
N HIS A 112 -4.79 -4.56 8.79
CA HIS A 112 -5.13 -5.07 10.12
C HIS A 112 -6.62 -5.43 10.25
N ARG A 113 -7.52 -4.59 9.73
CA ARG A 113 -8.96 -4.86 9.72
C ARG A 113 -9.29 -6.13 8.93
N ARG A 114 -8.59 -6.35 7.81
CA ARG A 114 -8.73 -7.54 6.97
C ARG A 114 -8.34 -8.79 7.73
N TYR A 115 -7.19 -8.79 8.37
CA TYR A 115 -6.74 -9.92 9.18
C TYR A 115 -7.73 -10.24 10.31
N ALA A 116 -8.15 -9.21 11.05
CA ALA A 116 -9.10 -9.39 12.14
C ALA A 116 -10.43 -10.01 11.68
N ALA A 117 -10.94 -9.64 10.50
CA ALA A 117 -12.15 -10.23 9.93
C ALA A 117 -11.95 -11.69 9.48
N GLU A 118 -10.79 -12.00 8.90
CA GLU A 118 -10.43 -13.38 8.52
C GLU A 118 -10.30 -14.29 9.74
N THR A 119 -9.69 -13.82 10.83
CA THR A 119 -9.61 -14.56 12.10
C THR A 119 -10.99 -14.84 12.68
N ARG A 120 -11.88 -13.83 12.75
CA ARG A 120 -13.26 -14.04 13.25
C ARG A 120 -14.05 -15.02 12.37
N LEU A 121 -13.87 -14.98 11.05
CA LEU A 121 -14.48 -15.95 10.15
C LEU A 121 -13.93 -17.36 10.40
N ALA A 122 -12.61 -17.49 10.59
CA ALA A 122 -11.97 -18.77 10.90
C ALA A 122 -12.47 -19.34 12.23
N ASP A 123 -12.59 -18.52 13.28
CA ASP A 123 -13.15 -18.92 14.56
C ASP A 123 -14.59 -19.42 14.43
N ALA A 124 -15.46 -18.67 13.72
CA ALA A 124 -16.85 -19.08 13.50
C ALA A 124 -16.96 -20.42 12.73
N VAL A 125 -16.06 -20.67 11.78
CA VAL A 125 -15.99 -21.95 11.05
C VAL A 125 -15.57 -23.09 11.97
N ARG A 126 -14.53 -22.86 12.79
CA ARG A 126 -13.97 -23.87 13.70
C ARG A 126 -14.96 -24.27 14.79
N GLU A 127 -15.69 -23.31 15.34
CA GLU A 127 -16.68 -23.53 16.40
C GLU A 127 -18.00 -24.12 15.87
N GLY A 128 -18.23 -24.04 14.55
CA GLY A 128 -19.51 -24.44 13.94
C GLY A 128 -20.68 -23.56 14.38
N SER A 129 -20.39 -22.39 14.96
CA SER A 129 -21.36 -21.47 15.55
C SER A 129 -20.98 -20.02 15.23
N GLY A 130 -21.88 -19.30 14.55
CA GLY A 130 -21.72 -17.86 14.29
C GLY A 130 -22.22 -17.42 12.91
N PRO A 131 -22.48 -16.13 12.69
CA PRO A 131 -22.93 -15.61 11.41
C PRO A 131 -21.74 -15.48 10.43
N MET A 132 -21.31 -16.59 9.82
CA MET A 132 -20.25 -16.61 8.80
C MET A 132 -20.50 -15.60 7.67
N ALA A 133 -21.77 -15.45 7.26
CA ALA A 133 -22.17 -14.54 6.21
C ALA A 133 -21.90 -13.06 6.54
N GLU A 134 -21.87 -12.67 7.82
CA GLU A 134 -21.55 -11.30 8.22
C GLU A 134 -20.06 -11.01 8.01
N GLU A 135 -19.19 -11.90 8.47
CA GLU A 135 -17.75 -11.73 8.29
C GLU A 135 -17.36 -11.82 6.81
N GLU A 136 -17.97 -12.71 6.03
CA GLU A 136 -17.77 -12.76 4.58
C GLU A 136 -18.16 -11.43 3.89
N ARG A 137 -19.26 -10.79 4.32
CA ARG A 137 -19.65 -9.46 3.81
C ARG A 137 -18.67 -8.38 4.22
N SER A 138 -18.20 -8.41 5.47
CA SER A 138 -17.18 -7.48 6.00
C SER A 138 -15.89 -7.58 5.19
N ILE A 139 -15.40 -8.80 4.99
CA ILE A 139 -14.27 -9.15 4.13
C ILE A 139 -14.45 -8.60 2.72
N ALA A 140 -15.59 -8.85 2.08
CA ALA A 140 -15.87 -8.36 0.74
C ALA A 140 -15.90 -6.83 0.67
N ALA A 141 -16.37 -6.16 1.72
CA ALA A 141 -16.34 -4.70 1.83
C ALA A 141 -14.91 -4.17 1.96
N LEU A 142 -14.07 -4.78 2.79
CA LEU A 142 -12.66 -4.43 2.93
C LEU A 142 -11.88 -4.61 1.62
N VAL A 143 -12.18 -5.67 0.86
CA VAL A 143 -11.58 -5.88 -0.47
C VAL A 143 -12.03 -4.82 -1.47
N ARG A 144 -13.27 -4.30 -1.38
CA ARG A 144 -13.71 -3.17 -2.21
C ARG A 144 -13.00 -1.88 -1.80
N GLU A 145 -12.91 -1.59 -0.50
CA GLU A 145 -12.17 -0.45 0.05
C GLU A 145 -10.70 -0.47 -0.42
N HIS A 146 -10.08 -1.65 -0.47
CA HIS A 146 -8.72 -1.81 -1.01
C HIS A 146 -8.59 -1.41 -2.48
N ARG A 147 -9.57 -1.77 -3.30
CA ARG A 147 -9.61 -1.37 -4.73
C ARG A 147 -9.77 0.13 -4.87
N ASP A 148 -10.55 0.77 -4.00
CA ASP A 148 -10.76 2.21 -4.01
C ASP A 148 -9.47 2.94 -3.61
N LEU A 149 -8.78 2.48 -2.57
CA LEU A 149 -7.47 3.01 -2.18
C LEU A 149 -6.41 2.82 -3.27
N ALA A 150 -6.40 1.66 -3.95
CA ALA A 150 -5.49 1.42 -5.07
C ALA A 150 -5.71 2.43 -6.21
N ARG A 151 -6.97 2.70 -6.57
CA ARG A 151 -7.30 3.74 -7.57
C ARG A 151 -6.84 5.13 -7.11
N GLY A 152 -7.03 5.46 -5.84
CA GLY A 152 -6.56 6.73 -5.25
C GLY A 152 -5.03 6.88 -5.32
N LEU A 153 -4.30 5.81 -5.05
CA LEU A 153 -2.83 5.79 -5.15
C LEU A 153 -2.32 5.96 -6.58
N ASP A 154 -2.92 5.29 -7.56
CA ASP A 154 -2.54 5.49 -8.97
C ASP A 154 -2.80 6.95 -9.40
N ALA A 155 -3.94 7.53 -9.01
CA ALA A 155 -4.24 8.93 -9.30
C ALA A 155 -3.27 9.92 -8.60
N LEU A 156 -2.84 9.60 -7.37
CA LEU A 156 -1.82 10.38 -6.68
C LEU A 156 -0.45 10.24 -7.35
N ARG A 157 -0.04 9.03 -7.73
CA ARG A 157 1.20 8.77 -8.49
C ARG A 157 1.25 9.64 -9.75
N ASP A 158 0.17 9.66 -10.52
CA ASP A 158 0.13 10.38 -11.79
C ASP A 158 0.22 11.89 -11.59
N ARG A 159 -0.40 12.43 -10.53
CA ARG A 159 -0.26 13.86 -10.17
C ARG A 159 1.15 14.23 -9.73
N ILE A 160 1.81 13.36 -8.95
CA ILE A 160 3.21 13.55 -8.56
C ILE A 160 4.10 13.54 -9.80
N LEU A 161 3.95 12.55 -10.69
CA LEU A 161 4.70 12.49 -11.95
C LEU A 161 4.51 13.75 -12.80
N ALA A 162 3.27 14.23 -12.93
CA ALA A 162 2.98 15.47 -13.65
C ALA A 162 3.62 16.71 -12.99
N ALA A 163 3.72 16.73 -11.66
CA ALA A 163 4.42 17.81 -10.94
C ALA A 163 5.93 17.77 -11.17
N ILE A 164 6.54 16.58 -11.11
CA ILE A 164 7.95 16.38 -11.45
C ILE A 164 8.24 16.82 -12.88
N ASP A 165 7.45 16.33 -13.85
CA ASP A 165 7.67 16.64 -15.25
C ASP A 165 7.57 18.16 -15.52
N ARG A 166 6.71 18.91 -14.82
CA ARG A 166 6.68 20.38 -14.93
C ARG A 166 7.97 21.05 -14.46
N VAL A 167 8.56 20.57 -13.37
CA VAL A 167 9.82 21.11 -12.83
C VAL A 167 11.00 20.80 -13.76
N LEU A 168 11.05 19.60 -14.33
CA LEU A 168 12.17 19.16 -15.17
C LEU A 168 12.21 19.82 -16.56
N VAL A 169 11.09 20.40 -17.03
CA VAL A 169 11.01 21.09 -18.33
C VAL A 169 10.99 22.62 -18.22
N SER A 170 10.95 23.15 -16.99
CA SER A 170 11.02 24.60 -16.70
C SER A 170 12.47 25.07 -16.64
#